data_AF-A0A2K3KE00-F1
#
_entry.id   AF-A0A2K3KE00-F1
#
_cell.length_a   1.000
_cell.length_b   1.000
_cell.length_c   1.000
_cell.angle_alpha   90.00
_cell.angle_beta   90.00
_cell.angle_gamma   90.00
#
_symmetry.space_group_name_H-M   'P 1'
#
loop_
_entity.id
_entity.type
_entity.pdbx_description
1 polymer ?
#
loop_
_entity_poly.entity_id
_entity_poly.type
_entity_poly.pdbx_seq_one_letter_code
_entity_poly.pdbx_strand_id
1 'polypeptide(L)'
;MKRAVRAVELMHLLPRLRDPQSELLLLRSCMGIAKLFFGLRTCQPVYMEDAAFLFDKELRGAVEDIVVSGGPFFGDLQWRIASLPIKVGGLGLYSAVEAASYAFVASRAQSWVLQDHILRDSGVCGMDADFDNALDGLRDMIPTLDFSSFTSKDTVPPKAQHVLASALFSKIVKDMEVNFQLTTRQKAVFGCLQASHAQDFLLAIPIEGLGQHMSPVEYRTILKYRLMIPLFPADEVCPVCRKACLDRFGEHAVHCRELPGFKYRHDFVRDVLF
;
A
#
# COMPACT_ATOMS: atom_id res chain seq x y z
N MET A 1 13.27 -3.71 -17.80
CA MET A 1 12.78 -5.09 -17.99
C MET A 1 13.48 -6.17 -17.15
N LYS A 2 14.75 -6.55 -17.39
CA LYS A 2 15.41 -7.70 -16.70
C LYS A 2 15.29 -7.72 -15.16
N ARG A 3 15.38 -6.55 -14.51
CA ARG A 3 15.26 -6.42 -13.06
C ARG A 3 13.84 -6.67 -12.55
N ALA A 4 12.82 -6.28 -13.31
CA ALA A 4 11.42 -6.57 -13.01
C ALA A 4 11.16 -8.07 -13.11
N VAL A 5 11.61 -8.73 -14.18
CA VAL A 5 11.50 -10.19 -14.36
C VAL A 5 12.11 -10.94 -13.17
N ARG A 6 13.33 -10.58 -12.76
CA ARG A 6 13.96 -11.21 -11.57
C ARG A 6 13.20 -10.95 -10.28
N ALA A 7 12.58 -9.78 -10.11
CA ALA A 7 11.78 -9.50 -8.93
C ALA A 7 10.50 -10.35 -8.93
N VAL A 8 9.85 -10.49 -10.09
CA VAL A 8 8.69 -11.37 -10.29
C VAL A 8 9.03 -12.83 -9.99
N GLU A 9 10.15 -13.34 -10.52
CA GLU A 9 10.63 -14.70 -10.22
C GLU A 9 10.78 -14.94 -8.71
N LEU A 10 11.26 -13.95 -7.95
CA LEU A 10 11.34 -14.03 -6.49
C LEU A 10 9.96 -14.00 -5.82
N MET A 11 9.01 -13.22 -6.32
CA MET A 11 7.64 -13.19 -5.79
C MET A 11 6.97 -14.56 -5.93
N HIS A 12 7.17 -15.27 -7.04
CA HIS A 12 6.64 -16.62 -7.25
C HIS A 12 7.20 -17.67 -6.29
N LEU A 13 8.31 -17.37 -5.60
CA LEU A 13 8.85 -18.26 -4.57
C LEU A 13 8.26 -18.04 -3.18
N LEU A 14 7.51 -16.94 -2.96
CA LEU A 14 6.91 -16.62 -1.65
C LEU A 14 6.05 -17.77 -1.08
N PRO A 15 5.17 -18.43 -1.85
CA PRO A 15 4.30 -19.49 -1.31
C PRO A 15 5.06 -20.70 -0.73
N ARG A 16 6.37 -20.81 -1.01
CA ARG A 16 7.23 -21.86 -0.42
C ARG A 16 7.43 -21.68 1.08
N LEU A 17 7.23 -20.46 1.61
CA LEU A 17 7.32 -20.17 3.04
C LEU A 17 6.15 -20.76 3.82
N ARG A 18 4.96 -20.87 3.18
CA ARG A 18 3.72 -21.37 3.80
C ARG A 18 3.34 -20.58 5.04
N ASP A 19 3.71 -19.31 5.07
CA ASP A 19 3.52 -18.40 6.19
C ASP A 19 3.17 -17.00 5.67
N PRO A 20 1.87 -16.65 5.58
CA PRO A 20 1.43 -15.42 4.94
C PRO A 20 1.93 -14.16 5.67
N GLN A 21 2.25 -14.27 6.97
CA GLN A 21 2.85 -13.17 7.73
C GLN A 21 4.27 -12.88 7.25
N SER A 22 5.13 -13.90 7.14
CA SER A 22 6.48 -13.76 6.59
C SER A 22 6.46 -13.40 5.10
N GLU A 23 5.55 -14.00 4.33
CA GLU A 23 5.40 -13.73 2.90
C GLU A 23 5.10 -12.24 2.65
N LEU A 24 4.10 -11.68 3.34
CA LEU A 24 3.76 -10.26 3.22
C LEU A 24 4.87 -9.35 3.70
N LEU A 25 5.53 -9.70 4.81
CA LEU A 25 6.64 -8.94 5.38
C LEU A 25 7.82 -8.86 4.41
N LEU A 26 8.20 -9.98 3.78
CA LEU A 26 9.28 -10.04 2.79
C LEU A 26 8.90 -9.33 1.50
N LEU A 27 7.67 -9.55 1.03
CA LEU A 27 7.15 -8.88 -0.15
C LEU A 27 7.22 -7.36 0.02
N ARG A 28 6.77 -6.83 1.15
CA ARG A 28 6.84 -5.38 1.42
C ARG A 28 8.27 -4.88 1.60
N SER A 29 9.08 -5.59 2.39
CA SER A 29 10.38 -5.08 2.86
C SER A 29 11.49 -5.17 1.81
N CYS A 30 11.52 -6.25 1.01
CA CYS A 30 12.69 -6.51 0.17
C CYS A 30 12.37 -6.99 -1.25
N MET A 31 11.22 -7.61 -1.52
CA MET A 31 10.89 -8.14 -2.86
C MET A 31 9.96 -7.22 -3.68
N GLY A 32 9.32 -6.26 -3.01
CA GLY A 32 8.42 -5.28 -3.61
C GLY A 32 9.17 -4.16 -4.33
N ILE A 33 8.57 -2.97 -4.37
CA ILE A 33 9.05 -1.86 -5.18
C ILE A 33 10.50 -1.44 -4.89
N ALA A 34 11.03 -1.78 -3.72
CA ALA A 34 12.45 -1.61 -3.37
C ALA A 34 13.40 -2.17 -4.43
N LYS A 35 13.02 -3.25 -5.13
CA LYS A 35 13.81 -3.82 -6.24
C LYS A 35 13.82 -2.95 -7.49
N LEU A 36 12.84 -2.08 -7.68
CA LEU A 36 12.69 -1.22 -8.87
C LEU A 36 13.02 0.25 -8.63
N PHE A 37 12.98 0.74 -7.38
CA PHE A 37 13.13 2.16 -7.07
C PHE A 37 14.35 2.82 -7.69
N PHE A 38 15.49 2.13 -7.77
CA PHE A 38 16.67 2.67 -8.45
C PHE A 38 16.35 3.01 -9.91
N GLY A 39 15.79 2.05 -10.66
CA GLY A 39 15.43 2.28 -12.06
C GLY A 39 14.34 3.35 -12.22
N LEU A 40 13.34 3.35 -11.35
CA LEU A 40 12.27 4.37 -11.37
C LEU A 40 12.78 5.79 -11.09
N ARG A 41 13.91 5.94 -10.41
CA ARG A 41 14.55 7.25 -10.13
C ARG A 41 15.48 7.71 -11.24
N THR A 42 16.08 6.77 -11.98
CA THR A 42 17.16 7.07 -12.94
C THR A 42 16.74 6.97 -14.40
N CYS A 43 15.64 6.27 -14.68
CA CYS A 43 15.14 6.04 -16.03
C CYS A 43 13.88 6.87 -16.25
N GLN A 44 13.73 7.40 -17.47
CA GLN A 44 12.53 8.14 -17.84
C GLN A 44 11.28 7.24 -17.72
N PRO A 45 10.14 7.78 -17.26
CA PRO A 45 8.92 7.00 -17.06
C PRO A 45 8.49 6.20 -18.30
N VAL A 46 8.62 6.79 -19.50
CA VAL A 46 8.24 6.16 -20.78
C VAL A 46 8.96 4.84 -21.04
N TYR A 47 10.23 4.71 -20.64
CA TYR A 47 11.00 3.47 -20.83
C TYR A 47 10.79 2.44 -19.71
N MET A 48 10.11 2.85 -18.63
CA MET A 48 9.84 2.00 -17.47
C MET A 48 8.42 1.43 -17.47
N GLU A 49 7.54 1.90 -18.35
CA GLU A 49 6.12 1.56 -18.40
C GLU A 49 5.88 0.03 -18.44
N ASP A 50 6.42 -0.66 -19.43
CA ASP A 50 6.27 -2.13 -19.56
C ASP A 50 6.78 -2.87 -18.32
N ALA A 51 7.90 -2.42 -17.75
CA ALA A 51 8.52 -3.05 -16.59
C ALA A 51 7.71 -2.80 -15.31
N ALA A 52 7.13 -1.61 -15.17
CA ALA A 52 6.26 -1.24 -14.06
C ALA A 52 4.92 -1.98 -14.14
N PHE A 53 4.32 -2.06 -15.33
CA PHE A 53 3.07 -2.79 -15.56
C PHE A 53 3.21 -4.29 -15.29
N LEU A 54 4.27 -4.92 -15.83
CA LEU A 54 4.57 -6.32 -15.55
C LEU A 54 4.73 -6.56 -14.04
N PHE A 55 5.49 -5.69 -13.37
CA PHE A 55 5.73 -5.81 -11.94
C PHE A 55 4.45 -5.67 -11.12
N ASP A 56 3.61 -4.67 -11.41
CA ASP A 56 2.37 -4.43 -10.68
C ASP A 56 1.34 -5.53 -10.87
N LYS A 57 1.25 -6.10 -12.08
CA LYS A 57 0.41 -7.27 -12.36
C LYS A 57 0.78 -8.43 -11.45
N GLU A 58 2.07 -8.76 -11.38
CA GLU A 58 2.56 -9.91 -10.60
C GLU A 58 2.56 -9.62 -9.09
N LEU A 59 2.83 -8.37 -8.69
CA LEU A 59 2.67 -7.92 -7.31
C LEU A 59 1.21 -8.08 -6.85
N ARG A 60 0.24 -7.65 -7.66
CA ARG A 60 -1.19 -7.85 -7.37
C ARG A 60 -1.51 -9.33 -7.19
N GLY A 61 -1.04 -10.18 -8.09
CA GLY A 61 -1.24 -11.64 -8.00
C GLY A 61 -0.62 -12.26 -6.74
N ALA A 62 0.58 -11.84 -6.35
CA ALA A 62 1.22 -12.31 -5.12
C ALA A 62 0.44 -11.88 -3.86
N VAL A 63 -0.07 -10.65 -3.83
CA VAL A 63 -0.87 -10.14 -2.70
C VAL A 63 -2.22 -10.84 -2.63
N GLU A 64 -2.85 -11.09 -3.77
CA GLU A 64 -4.07 -11.89 -3.85
C GLU A 64 -3.85 -13.29 -3.28
N ASP A 65 -2.78 -13.99 -3.67
CA ASP A 65 -2.47 -15.33 -3.14
C ASP A 65 -2.21 -15.32 -1.62
N ILE A 66 -1.46 -14.32 -1.11
CA ILE A 66 -1.22 -14.17 0.33
C ILE A 66 -2.54 -13.99 1.09
N VAL A 67 -3.44 -13.12 0.60
CA VAL A 67 -4.68 -12.73 1.31
C VAL A 67 -5.76 -13.80 1.19
N VAL A 68 -6.04 -14.27 -0.03
CA VAL A 68 -7.18 -15.15 -0.31
C VAL A 68 -6.79 -16.58 -0.67
N SER A 69 -5.53 -16.85 -1.03
CA SER A 69 -5.01 -18.20 -1.34
C SER A 69 -5.85 -18.92 -2.41
N GLY A 70 -6.18 -18.22 -3.49
CA GLY A 70 -7.09 -18.69 -4.55
C GLY A 70 -8.59 -18.54 -4.24
N GLY A 71 -8.93 -17.92 -3.10
CA GLY A 71 -10.29 -17.58 -2.74
C GLY A 71 -10.86 -16.36 -3.50
N PRO A 72 -12.17 -16.13 -3.44
CA PRO A 72 -12.83 -15.05 -4.16
C PRO A 72 -12.65 -13.66 -3.50
N PHE A 73 -13.17 -12.63 -4.19
CA PHE A 73 -13.38 -11.27 -3.69
C PHE A 73 -12.14 -10.38 -3.52
N PHE A 74 -10.99 -10.78 -4.07
CA PHE A 74 -9.86 -9.87 -4.21
C PHE A 74 -9.98 -9.04 -5.50
N GLY A 75 -10.68 -7.91 -5.42
CA GLY A 75 -10.95 -7.02 -6.56
C GLY A 75 -10.08 -5.77 -6.60
N ASP A 76 -10.49 -4.82 -7.45
CA ASP A 76 -9.77 -3.55 -7.62
C ASP A 76 -9.77 -2.69 -6.36
N LEU A 77 -10.84 -2.71 -5.56
CA LEU A 77 -10.88 -2.01 -4.27
C LEU A 77 -9.87 -2.62 -3.28
N GLN A 78 -9.81 -3.95 -3.20
CA GLN A 78 -8.87 -4.65 -2.31
C GLN A 78 -7.42 -4.35 -2.71
N TRP A 79 -7.12 -4.42 -4.00
CA TRP A 79 -5.81 -4.03 -4.53
C TRP A 79 -5.51 -2.56 -4.25
N ARG A 80 -6.49 -1.68 -4.43
CA ARG A 80 -6.33 -0.24 -4.17
C ARG A 80 -5.97 0.02 -2.71
N ILE A 81 -6.68 -0.58 -1.75
CA ILE A 81 -6.38 -0.44 -0.32
C ILE A 81 -5.02 -1.08 0.00
N ALA A 82 -4.74 -2.28 -0.52
CA ALA A 82 -3.47 -2.98 -0.26
C ALA A 82 -2.24 -2.16 -0.70
N SER A 83 -2.34 -1.47 -1.84
CA SER A 83 -1.26 -0.68 -2.41
C SER A 83 -1.02 0.68 -1.74
N LEU A 84 -1.92 1.11 -0.85
CA LEU A 84 -1.74 2.35 -0.10
C LEU A 84 -0.62 2.22 0.96
N PRO A 85 0.00 3.35 1.36
CA PRO A 85 0.86 3.39 2.53
C PRO A 85 0.14 2.91 3.81
N ILE A 86 0.88 2.24 4.70
CA ILE A 86 0.39 1.81 6.02
C ILE A 86 -0.22 2.97 6.82
N LYS A 87 0.44 4.15 6.78
CA LYS A 87 0.01 5.36 7.48
C LYS A 87 -1.36 5.90 7.05
N VAL A 88 -1.88 5.48 5.89
CA VAL A 88 -3.22 5.85 5.39
C VAL A 88 -4.12 4.63 5.24
N GLY A 89 -3.84 3.57 6.01
CA GLY A 89 -4.71 2.40 6.13
C GLY A 89 -4.47 1.26 5.13
N GLY A 90 -3.43 1.35 4.30
CA GLY A 90 -3.06 0.27 3.38
C GLY A 90 -2.14 -0.79 3.97
N LEU A 91 -1.68 -1.71 3.10
CA LEU A 91 -0.71 -2.75 3.48
C LEU A 91 0.75 -2.35 3.19
N GLY A 92 0.97 -1.21 2.52
CA GLY A 92 2.30 -0.69 2.18
C GLY A 92 2.90 -1.29 0.90
N LEU A 93 2.09 -1.86 0.02
CA LEU A 93 2.52 -2.56 -1.19
C LEU A 93 2.44 -1.65 -2.43
N TYR A 94 3.36 -0.69 -2.50
CA TYR A 94 3.33 0.36 -3.53
C TYR A 94 3.36 -0.16 -4.97
N SER A 95 2.51 0.44 -5.80
CA SER A 95 2.54 0.28 -7.26
C SER A 95 3.79 0.95 -7.86
N ALA A 96 4.48 0.22 -8.72
CA ALA A 96 5.59 0.70 -9.53
C ALA A 96 5.13 1.73 -10.56
N VAL A 97 3.94 1.56 -11.14
CA VAL A 97 3.35 2.55 -12.07
C VAL A 97 3.12 3.88 -11.36
N GLU A 98 2.52 3.87 -10.17
CA GLU A 98 2.32 5.08 -9.38
C GLU A 98 3.65 5.72 -8.98
N ALA A 99 4.62 4.90 -8.56
CA ALA A 99 5.93 5.41 -8.19
C ALA A 99 6.72 5.99 -9.35
N ALA A 100 6.55 5.47 -10.57
CA ALA A 100 7.18 6.00 -11.77
C ALA A 100 6.81 7.47 -12.02
N SER A 101 5.59 7.88 -11.63
CA SER A 101 5.10 9.26 -11.83
C SER A 101 5.89 10.29 -11.03
N TYR A 102 6.40 9.95 -9.84
CA TYR A 102 7.08 10.91 -8.96
C TYR A 102 8.56 10.60 -8.69
N ALA A 103 9.00 9.34 -8.82
CA ALA A 103 10.36 8.95 -8.42
C ALA A 103 11.43 9.60 -9.30
N PHE A 104 11.19 9.65 -10.61
CA PHE A 104 12.09 10.29 -11.57
C PHE A 104 12.19 11.80 -11.32
N VAL A 105 11.03 12.49 -11.24
CA VAL A 105 10.95 13.94 -10.97
C VAL A 105 11.66 14.28 -9.66
N ALA A 106 11.37 13.55 -8.58
CA ALA A 106 12.02 13.77 -7.29
C ALA A 106 13.54 13.61 -7.36
N SER A 107 14.03 12.57 -8.04
CA SER A 107 15.46 12.28 -8.16
C SER A 107 16.19 13.33 -8.99
N ARG A 108 15.61 13.75 -10.12
CA ARG A 108 16.17 14.79 -10.99
C ARG A 108 16.19 16.15 -10.29
N ALA A 109 15.08 16.56 -9.66
CA ALA A 109 15.01 17.80 -8.91
C ALA A 109 16.02 17.83 -7.76
N GLN A 110 16.10 16.76 -6.96
CA GLN A 110 17.01 16.73 -5.81
C GLN A 110 18.50 16.73 -6.20
N SER A 111 18.83 16.23 -7.38
CA SER A 111 20.21 16.22 -7.89
C SER A 111 20.55 17.43 -8.76
N TRP A 112 19.64 18.39 -8.94
CA TRP A 112 19.82 19.51 -9.87
C TRP A 112 21.12 20.29 -9.61
N VAL A 113 21.33 20.75 -8.37
CA VAL A 113 22.54 21.53 -8.01
C VAL A 113 23.82 20.75 -8.32
N LEU A 114 23.83 19.45 -8.06
CA LEU A 114 24.98 18.59 -8.35
C LEU A 114 25.20 18.43 -9.86
N GLN A 115 24.12 18.22 -10.62
CA GLN A 115 24.20 18.11 -12.08
C GLN A 115 24.70 19.42 -12.71
N ASP A 116 24.18 20.56 -12.28
CA ASP A 116 24.61 21.90 -12.72
C ASP A 116 26.10 22.13 -12.42
N HIS A 117 26.58 21.69 -11.26
CA HIS A 117 27.99 21.76 -10.91
C HIS A 117 28.87 20.87 -11.80
N ILE A 118 28.46 19.62 -12.06
CA ILE A 118 29.20 18.67 -12.90
C ILE A 118 29.22 19.12 -14.37
N LEU A 119 28.12 19.69 -14.85
CA LEU A 119 27.91 20.05 -16.25
C LEU A 119 28.21 21.52 -16.57
N ARG A 120 28.75 22.29 -15.62
CA ARG A 120 28.91 23.76 -15.71
C ARG A 120 29.57 24.25 -17.00
N ASP A 121 30.55 23.50 -17.50
CA ASP A 121 31.34 23.87 -18.68
C ASP A 121 30.96 23.07 -19.94
N SER A 122 29.89 22.27 -19.86
CA SER A 122 29.42 21.42 -20.97
C SER A 122 28.50 22.15 -21.96
N GLY A 123 28.07 23.37 -21.64
CA GLY A 123 27.06 24.12 -22.40
C GLY A 123 25.62 23.62 -22.17
N VAL A 124 25.42 22.57 -21.37
CA VAL A 124 24.09 22.11 -20.93
C VAL A 124 23.59 23.03 -19.82
N CYS A 125 22.42 23.64 -20.03
CA CYS A 125 21.78 24.54 -19.08
C CYS A 125 20.36 24.05 -18.75
N GLY A 126 19.98 24.13 -17.48
CA GLY A 126 18.64 23.77 -17.03
C GLY A 126 18.37 22.26 -17.02
N MET A 127 17.09 21.91 -16.95
CA MET A 127 16.61 20.54 -17.04
C MET A 127 16.33 20.18 -18.51
N ASP A 128 16.34 18.88 -18.81
CA ASP A 128 15.99 18.37 -20.13
C ASP A 128 14.47 18.31 -20.33
N ALA A 129 14.05 18.21 -21.60
CA ALA A 129 12.64 18.09 -21.96
C ALA A 129 11.97 16.86 -21.33
N ASP A 130 12.73 15.80 -21.01
CA ASP A 130 12.20 14.58 -20.40
C ASP A 130 11.77 14.82 -18.94
N PHE A 131 12.52 15.66 -18.20
CA PHE A 131 12.13 16.13 -16.88
C PHE A 131 10.87 16.99 -16.95
N ASP A 132 10.82 17.95 -17.87
CA ASP A 132 9.65 18.83 -18.01
C ASP A 132 8.38 18.03 -18.36
N ASN A 133 8.48 17.09 -19.31
CA ASN A 133 7.38 16.18 -19.65
C ASN A 133 6.91 15.34 -18.45
N ALA A 134 7.84 14.82 -17.64
CA ALA A 134 7.50 14.04 -16.44
C ALA A 134 6.87 14.92 -15.35
N LEU A 135 7.36 16.16 -15.19
CA LEU A 135 6.82 17.13 -14.24
C LEU A 135 5.39 17.56 -14.63
N ASP A 136 5.15 17.80 -15.91
CA ASP A 136 3.83 18.16 -16.42
C ASP A 136 2.83 17.01 -16.28
N GLY A 137 3.22 15.78 -16.62
CA GLY A 137 2.39 14.61 -16.38
C GLY A 137 2.03 14.42 -14.89
N LEU A 138 2.97 14.72 -13.98
CA LEU A 138 2.70 14.70 -12.55
C LEU A 138 1.79 15.85 -12.11
N ARG A 139 1.93 17.04 -12.70
CA ARG A 139 1.06 18.21 -12.45
C ARG A 139 -0.39 17.90 -12.80
N ASP A 140 -0.63 17.23 -13.92
CA ASP A 140 -1.96 16.79 -14.34
C ASP A 140 -2.55 15.76 -13.37
N MET A 141 -1.71 14.85 -12.86
CA MET A 141 -2.13 13.85 -11.88
C MET A 141 -2.47 14.45 -10.51
N ILE A 142 -1.74 15.46 -10.04
CA ILE A 142 -1.95 16.09 -8.72
C ILE A 142 -2.03 17.63 -8.82
N PRO A 143 -3.11 18.18 -9.41
CA PRO A 143 -3.21 19.60 -9.75
C PRO A 143 -3.26 20.53 -8.53
N THR A 144 -3.55 19.99 -7.34
CA THR A 144 -3.60 20.75 -6.09
C THR A 144 -2.24 21.02 -5.46
N LEU A 145 -1.19 20.33 -5.91
CA LEU A 145 0.17 20.54 -5.39
C LEU A 145 0.83 21.74 -6.09
N ASP A 146 1.49 22.59 -5.32
CA ASP A 146 2.35 23.63 -5.88
C ASP A 146 3.70 23.06 -6.31
N PHE A 147 3.97 23.12 -7.62
CA PHE A 147 5.19 22.64 -8.24
C PHE A 147 6.27 23.72 -8.39
N SER A 148 6.05 24.96 -7.94
CA SER A 148 7.05 26.05 -8.01
C SER A 148 8.39 25.67 -7.35
N SER A 149 8.34 24.84 -6.31
CA SER A 149 9.51 24.30 -5.63
C SER A 149 10.32 23.28 -6.44
N PHE A 150 9.78 22.79 -7.57
CA PHE A 150 10.42 21.83 -8.46
C PHE A 150 10.91 22.45 -9.78
N THR A 151 10.68 23.76 -9.98
CA THR A 151 11.11 24.50 -11.19
C THR A 151 12.40 25.29 -10.99
N SER A 152 12.99 25.26 -9.79
CA SER A 152 14.28 25.90 -9.50
C SER A 152 15.15 25.01 -8.63
N LYS A 153 16.46 25.02 -8.90
CA LYS A 153 17.46 24.25 -8.15
C LYS A 153 17.60 24.69 -6.69
N ASP A 154 17.24 25.93 -6.37
CA ASP A 154 17.41 26.52 -5.03
C ASP A 154 16.21 26.27 -4.10
N THR A 155 15.07 25.85 -4.67
CA THR A 155 13.80 25.71 -3.92
C THR A 155 13.37 24.27 -3.71
N VAL A 156 14.15 23.29 -4.21
CA VAL A 156 13.80 21.87 -4.12
C VAL A 156 13.76 21.40 -2.67
N PRO A 157 12.65 20.79 -2.22
CA PRO A 157 12.55 20.31 -0.85
C PRO A 157 13.52 19.16 -0.56
N PRO A 158 14.14 19.09 0.63
CA PRO A 158 15.15 18.09 0.99
C PRO A 158 14.64 16.64 1.00
N LYS A 159 13.31 16.44 0.97
CA LYS A 159 12.66 15.13 0.85
C LYS A 159 11.66 15.12 -0.32
N ALA A 160 12.09 15.61 -1.49
CA ALA A 160 11.32 15.70 -2.72
C ALA A 160 10.42 14.48 -2.99
N GLN A 161 10.98 13.26 -2.93
CA GLN A 161 10.21 12.04 -3.17
C GLN A 161 9.08 11.85 -2.15
N HIS A 162 9.34 12.12 -0.87
CA HIS A 162 8.31 12.01 0.16
C HIS A 162 7.20 13.05 -0.03
N VAL A 163 7.56 14.29 -0.41
CA VAL A 163 6.58 15.36 -0.68
C VAL A 163 5.65 14.95 -1.82
N LEU A 164 6.20 14.57 -2.98
CA LEU A 164 5.42 14.16 -4.15
C LEU A 164 4.58 12.91 -3.88
N ALA A 165 5.19 11.87 -3.28
CA ALA A 165 4.47 10.65 -2.94
C ALA A 165 3.33 10.91 -1.95
N SER A 166 3.56 11.76 -0.94
CA SER A 166 2.51 12.11 0.02
C SER A 166 1.36 12.86 -0.64
N ALA A 167 1.65 13.80 -1.54
CA ALA A 167 0.62 14.53 -2.28
C ALA A 167 -0.22 13.59 -3.17
N LEU A 168 0.45 12.67 -3.88
CA LEU A 168 -0.21 11.65 -4.70
C LEU A 168 -1.13 10.75 -3.88
N PHE A 169 -0.63 10.15 -2.79
CA PHE A 169 -1.45 9.28 -1.95
C PHE A 169 -2.57 10.04 -1.24
N SER A 170 -2.36 11.30 -0.85
CA SER A 170 -3.44 12.14 -0.32
C SER A 170 -4.54 12.38 -1.34
N LYS A 171 -4.21 12.58 -2.62
CA LYS A 171 -5.22 12.66 -3.69
C LYS A 171 -5.93 11.33 -3.91
N ILE A 172 -5.19 10.23 -4.03
CA ILE A 172 -5.76 8.89 -4.24
C ILE A 172 -6.76 8.55 -3.12
N VAL A 173 -6.41 8.82 -1.86
CA VAL A 173 -7.28 8.57 -0.71
C VAL A 173 -8.56 9.42 -0.77
N LYS A 174 -8.45 10.70 -1.15
CA LYS A 174 -9.63 11.59 -1.31
C LYS A 174 -10.56 11.10 -2.42
N ASP A 175 -10.00 10.69 -3.55
CA ASP A 175 -10.77 10.27 -4.72
C ASP A 175 -11.34 8.85 -4.56
N MET A 176 -10.81 8.05 -3.61
CA MET A 176 -11.19 6.66 -3.40
C MET A 176 -12.68 6.48 -3.10
N GLU A 177 -13.26 7.34 -2.25
CA GLU A 177 -14.68 7.24 -1.90
C GLU A 177 -15.59 7.37 -3.12
N VAL A 178 -15.25 8.28 -4.03
CA VAL A 178 -16.02 8.58 -5.23
C VAL A 178 -15.76 7.52 -6.30
N ASN A 179 -14.48 7.21 -6.57
CA ASN A 179 -14.08 6.29 -7.63
C ASN A 179 -14.58 4.86 -7.42
N PHE A 180 -14.68 4.42 -6.17
CA PHE A 180 -15.15 3.06 -5.83
C PHE A 180 -16.58 3.04 -5.28
N GLN A 181 -17.26 4.19 -5.20
CA GLN A 181 -18.63 4.32 -4.66
C GLN A 181 -18.77 3.60 -3.31
N LEU A 182 -17.88 3.89 -2.37
CA LEU A 182 -17.79 3.13 -1.12
C LEU A 182 -19.10 3.17 -0.33
N THR A 183 -19.56 1.98 0.07
CA THR A 183 -20.70 1.83 0.98
C THR A 183 -20.41 2.44 2.35
N THR A 184 -21.44 2.76 3.13
CA THR A 184 -21.31 3.27 4.50
C THR A 184 -20.39 2.40 5.37
N ARG A 185 -20.53 1.07 5.23
CA ARG A 185 -19.66 0.10 5.91
C ARG A 185 -18.20 0.24 5.49
N GLN A 186 -17.92 0.27 4.18
CA GLN A 186 -16.55 0.37 3.67
C GLN A 186 -15.89 1.70 4.09
N LYS A 187 -16.64 2.80 4.10
CA LYS A 187 -16.15 4.09 4.61
C LYS A 187 -15.77 4.02 6.09
N ALA A 188 -16.64 3.43 6.92
CA ALA A 188 -16.36 3.25 8.34
C ALA A 188 -15.12 2.39 8.58
N VAL A 189 -15.03 1.24 7.91
CA VAL A 189 -13.86 0.35 8.03
C VAL A 189 -12.60 1.07 7.56
N PHE A 190 -12.63 1.75 6.41
CA PHE A 190 -11.47 2.47 5.88
C PHE A 190 -11.01 3.59 6.83
N GLY A 191 -11.94 4.33 7.42
CA GLY A 191 -11.63 5.32 8.47
C GLY A 191 -10.94 4.69 9.68
N CYS A 192 -11.38 3.51 10.13
CA CYS A 192 -10.71 2.77 11.19
C CYS A 192 -9.28 2.34 10.80
N LEU A 193 -9.04 1.97 9.54
CA LEU A 193 -7.70 1.57 9.08
C LEU A 193 -6.70 2.73 9.13
N GLN A 194 -7.18 3.98 9.05
CA GLN A 194 -6.36 5.20 9.11
C GLN A 194 -6.06 5.67 10.53
N ALA A 195 -6.66 5.05 11.55
CA ALA A 195 -6.40 5.41 12.93
C ALA A 195 -4.94 5.11 13.31
N SER A 196 -4.39 5.90 14.23
CA SER A 196 -3.05 5.68 14.77
C SER A 196 -2.89 4.23 15.25
N HIS A 197 -1.78 3.60 14.89
CA HIS A 197 -1.43 2.22 15.26
C HIS A 197 -2.34 1.12 14.71
N ALA A 198 -3.37 1.46 13.91
CA ALA A 198 -4.35 0.48 13.43
C ALA A 198 -3.69 -0.64 12.61
N GLN A 199 -2.60 -0.36 11.92
CA GLN A 199 -1.91 -1.28 11.02
C GLN A 199 -0.55 -1.78 11.56
N ASP A 200 -0.21 -1.49 12.82
CA ASP A 200 1.12 -1.78 13.38
C ASP A 200 1.44 -3.28 13.43
N PHE A 201 0.42 -4.14 13.48
CA PHE A 201 0.60 -5.60 13.38
C PHE A 201 1.32 -6.01 12.08
N LEU A 202 1.20 -5.23 11.01
CA LEU A 202 1.92 -5.47 9.76
C LEU A 202 3.43 -5.27 9.91
N LEU A 203 3.89 -4.51 10.91
CA LEU A 203 5.29 -4.21 11.18
C LEU A 203 5.92 -5.20 12.17
N ALA A 204 5.13 -6.07 12.80
CA ALA A 204 5.63 -7.08 13.72
C ALA A 204 6.44 -8.15 12.98
N ILE A 205 7.62 -8.49 13.51
CA ILE A 205 8.44 -9.58 13.01
C ILE A 205 7.87 -10.89 13.58
N PRO A 206 7.62 -11.93 12.77
CA PRO A 206 7.05 -13.19 13.24
C PRO A 206 8.06 -13.99 14.08
N ILE A 207 8.16 -13.65 15.37
CA ILE A 207 9.02 -14.34 16.34
C ILE A 207 8.14 -15.16 17.27
N GLU A 208 8.19 -16.49 17.13
CA GLU A 208 7.36 -17.43 17.89
C GLU A 208 7.58 -17.30 19.41
N GLY A 209 8.84 -17.22 19.85
CA GLY A 209 9.19 -17.07 21.27
C GLY A 209 8.71 -15.77 21.93
N LEU A 210 8.28 -14.78 21.14
CA LEU A 210 7.69 -13.52 21.62
C LEU A 210 6.17 -13.44 21.40
N GLY A 211 5.54 -14.51 20.89
CA GLY A 211 4.11 -14.51 20.56
C GLY A 211 3.74 -13.52 19.44
N GLN A 212 4.69 -13.16 18.57
CA GLN A 212 4.48 -12.22 17.46
C GLN A 212 4.12 -12.92 16.14
N HIS A 213 4.16 -14.26 16.13
CA HIS A 213 3.74 -15.09 15.00
C HIS A 213 2.24 -15.39 15.11
N MET A 214 1.52 -15.21 14.01
CA MET A 214 0.12 -15.60 13.85
C MET A 214 0.03 -16.81 12.94
N SER A 215 -0.90 -17.73 13.21
CA SER A 215 -1.13 -18.83 12.28
C SER A 215 -1.59 -18.31 10.91
N PRO A 216 -1.37 -19.07 9.82
CA PRO A 216 -1.80 -18.66 8.49
C PRO A 216 -3.29 -18.31 8.39
N VAL A 217 -4.14 -19.01 9.15
CA VAL A 217 -5.59 -18.77 9.18
C VAL A 217 -5.91 -17.45 9.87
N GLU A 218 -5.32 -17.18 11.03
CA GLU A 218 -5.53 -15.93 11.77
C GLU A 218 -5.07 -14.73 10.97
N TYR A 219 -3.85 -14.79 10.41
CA TYR A 219 -3.29 -13.69 9.65
C TYR A 219 -4.13 -13.37 8.41
N ARG A 220 -4.51 -14.40 7.62
CA ARG A 220 -5.39 -14.22 6.47
C ARG A 220 -6.77 -13.70 6.85
N THR A 221 -7.32 -14.13 7.98
CA THR A 221 -8.61 -13.63 8.48
C THR A 221 -8.53 -12.13 8.78
N ILE A 222 -7.45 -11.67 9.43
CA ILE A 222 -7.22 -10.25 9.71
C ILE A 222 -7.06 -9.45 8.41
N LEU A 223 -6.27 -9.95 7.46
CA LEU A 223 -6.10 -9.30 6.15
C LEU A 223 -7.43 -9.19 5.40
N LYS A 224 -8.20 -10.28 5.32
CA LYS A 224 -9.53 -10.29 4.68
C LYS A 224 -10.49 -9.30 5.34
N TYR A 225 -10.57 -9.32 6.67
CA TYR A 225 -11.42 -8.40 7.42
C TYR A 225 -11.08 -6.93 7.10
N ARG A 226 -9.79 -6.58 7.13
CA ARG A 226 -9.30 -5.22 6.85
C ARG A 226 -9.48 -4.81 5.40
N LEU A 227 -9.31 -5.74 4.46
CA LEU A 227 -9.58 -5.53 3.04
C LEU A 227 -11.07 -5.65 2.68
N MET A 228 -11.94 -5.78 3.68
CA MET A 228 -13.40 -5.84 3.53
C MET A 228 -13.87 -7.01 2.67
N ILE A 229 -13.09 -8.11 2.67
CA ILE A 229 -13.41 -9.37 2.01
C ILE A 229 -14.35 -10.17 2.92
N PRO A 230 -15.47 -10.71 2.39
CA PRO A 230 -16.34 -11.60 3.17
C PRO A 230 -15.58 -12.80 3.75
N LEU A 231 -15.75 -13.05 5.04
CA LEU A 231 -15.19 -14.19 5.75
C LEU A 231 -16.10 -15.43 5.65
N PHE A 232 -17.41 -15.21 5.54
CA PHE A 232 -18.43 -16.25 5.44
C PHE A 232 -19.18 -16.17 4.09
N PRO A 233 -19.74 -17.29 3.62
CA PRO A 233 -20.48 -17.31 2.35
C PRO A 233 -21.77 -16.47 2.41
N ALA A 234 -22.45 -16.45 3.55
CA ALA A 234 -23.70 -15.75 3.78
C ALA A 234 -23.80 -15.25 5.22
N ASP A 235 -24.81 -14.40 5.46
CA ASP A 235 -25.21 -14.00 6.80
C ASP A 235 -25.98 -15.15 7.46
N GLU A 236 -25.62 -15.49 8.69
CA GLU A 236 -26.22 -16.61 9.43
C GLU A 236 -26.52 -16.22 10.88
N VAL A 237 -27.25 -17.06 11.62
CA VAL A 237 -27.40 -16.87 13.06
C VAL A 237 -26.10 -17.28 13.75
N CYS A 238 -25.57 -16.43 14.61
CA CYS A 238 -24.32 -16.72 15.32
C CYS A 238 -24.41 -18.06 16.08
N PRO A 239 -23.54 -19.04 15.80
CA PRO A 239 -23.64 -20.37 16.39
C PRO A 239 -23.31 -20.38 17.90
N VAL A 240 -22.60 -19.35 18.37
CA VAL A 240 -22.15 -19.21 19.77
C VAL A 240 -23.25 -18.59 20.62
N CYS A 241 -23.68 -17.37 20.31
CA CYS A 241 -24.68 -16.69 21.14
C CYS A 241 -26.11 -17.09 20.78
N ARG A 242 -26.35 -17.55 19.54
CA ARG A 242 -27.67 -17.89 18.97
C ARG A 242 -28.70 -16.77 19.04
N LYS A 243 -28.26 -15.52 19.24
CA LYS A 243 -29.11 -14.35 19.49
C LYS A 243 -29.02 -13.29 18.38
N ALA A 244 -27.90 -13.22 17.67
CA ALA A 244 -27.61 -12.15 16.72
C ALA A 244 -27.19 -12.72 15.36
N CYS A 245 -27.35 -11.89 14.32
CA CYS A 245 -26.80 -12.16 13.01
C CYS A 245 -25.26 -12.15 13.07
N LEU A 246 -24.65 -13.22 12.60
CA LEU A 246 -23.27 -13.26 12.16
C LEU A 246 -23.23 -12.82 10.71
N ASP A 247 -22.94 -11.54 10.51
CA ASP A 247 -22.76 -10.97 9.18
C ASP A 247 -21.61 -11.66 8.45
N ARG A 248 -21.68 -11.72 7.13
CA ARG A 248 -20.69 -12.39 6.30
C ARG A 248 -19.28 -11.79 6.37
N PHE A 249 -19.13 -10.58 6.90
CA PHE A 249 -17.83 -9.94 7.10
C PHE A 249 -17.25 -10.19 8.50
N GLY A 250 -17.99 -10.86 9.39
CA GLY A 250 -17.55 -11.27 10.71
C GLY A 250 -17.49 -10.15 11.75
N GLU A 251 -18.21 -9.04 11.56
CA GLU A 251 -18.27 -7.95 12.53
C GLU A 251 -18.87 -8.42 13.86
N HIS A 252 -19.92 -9.25 13.83
CA HIS A 252 -20.47 -9.82 15.06
C HIS A 252 -19.46 -10.71 15.78
N ALA A 253 -18.68 -11.53 15.06
CA ALA A 253 -17.69 -12.42 15.67
C ALA A 253 -16.64 -11.65 16.49
N VAL A 254 -16.34 -10.41 16.11
CA VAL A 254 -15.39 -9.54 16.81
C VAL A 254 -15.98 -8.93 18.09
N HIS A 255 -17.31 -8.86 18.23
CA HIS A 255 -18.02 -8.22 19.35
C HIS A 255 -18.94 -9.16 20.15
N CYS A 256 -18.98 -10.44 19.81
CA CYS A 256 -19.88 -11.40 20.46
C CYS A 256 -19.54 -11.54 21.95
N ARG A 257 -20.47 -11.16 22.83
CA ARG A 257 -20.31 -11.22 24.29
C ARG A 257 -20.06 -12.63 24.83
N GLU A 258 -20.62 -13.63 24.15
CA GLU A 258 -20.53 -15.04 24.55
C GLU A 258 -19.22 -15.69 24.06
N LEU A 259 -18.46 -15.02 23.18
CA LEU A 259 -17.12 -15.48 22.83
C LEU A 259 -16.12 -15.12 23.93
N PRO A 260 -15.11 -15.96 24.18
CA PRO A 260 -14.04 -15.65 25.13
C PRO A 260 -13.12 -14.50 24.67
N GLY A 261 -13.44 -13.84 23.56
CA GLY A 261 -12.61 -12.82 22.92
C GLY A 261 -12.34 -11.60 23.81
N PHE A 262 -11.12 -11.07 23.67
CA PHE A 262 -10.64 -9.93 24.44
C PHE A 262 -11.37 -8.63 24.12
N LYS A 263 -11.86 -8.45 22.89
CA LYS A 263 -12.38 -7.15 22.45
C LYS A 263 -13.63 -6.71 23.21
N TYR A 264 -14.65 -7.55 23.34
CA TYR A 264 -15.85 -7.20 24.12
C TYR A 264 -15.49 -6.85 25.57
N ARG A 265 -14.57 -7.60 26.19
CA ARG A 265 -14.11 -7.33 27.56
C ARG A 265 -13.34 -6.03 27.65
N HIS A 266 -12.45 -5.76 26.70
CA HIS A 266 -11.69 -4.53 26.60
C HIS A 266 -12.62 -3.32 26.42
N ASP A 267 -13.54 -3.39 25.45
CA ASP A 267 -14.50 -2.32 25.19
C ASP A 267 -15.42 -2.09 26.38
N PHE A 268 -15.90 -3.16 27.03
CA PHE A 268 -16.67 -3.05 28.28
C PHE A 268 -15.89 -2.35 29.39
N VAL A 269 -14.61 -2.70 29.61
CA VAL A 269 -13.77 -2.05 30.62
C VAL A 269 -13.50 -0.59 30.24
N ARG A 270 -13.19 -0.30 28.97
CA ARG A 270 -13.01 1.06 28.47
C ARG A 270 -14.24 1.91 28.73
N ASP A 271 -15.42 1.43 28.33
CA ASP A 271 -16.70 2.17 28.43
C ASP A 271 -17.19 2.32 29.88
N VAL A 272 -16.64 1.55 30.82
CA VAL A 272 -16.86 1.73 32.27
C VAL A 272 -15.92 2.79 32.86
N LEU A 273 -14.70 2.93 32.31
CA LEU A 273 -13.66 3.82 32.83
C LEU A 273 -13.65 5.21 32.19
N PHE A 274 -14.21 5.35 30.99
CA PHE A 274 -14.27 6.58 30.20
C PHE A 274 -15.72 6.86 29.77
#